data_AF-A0A529WXJ9-F1
#
_entry.id   AF-A0A529WXJ9-F1
#
_cell.length_a   1.000
_cell.length_b   1.000
_cell.length_c   1.000
_cell.angle_alpha   90.00
_cell.angle_beta   90.00
_cell.angle_gamma   90.00
#
_symmetry.space_group_name_H-M   'P 1'
#
loop_
_entity.id
_entity.type
_entity.pdbx_description
1 polymer ?
#
loop_
_entity_poly.entity_id
_entity_poly.type
_entity_poly.pdbx_seq_one_letter_code
_entity_poly.pdbx_strand_id
1 'polypeptide(L)'
;MPRFTGKNKGDETTIKDLTELTHQERLVIGLERIKSERSLKNKDLAAMLGVTEGYMSQVIRGKRDVKLTMLDKMTRQFRVTTSDLFNVSEDDLRRPLREESGRRRSKKKMAERHLAHAHE
;
A
#
# COMPACT_ATOMS: atom_id res chain seq x y z
N MET A 1 25.14 14.43 -1.60
CA MET A 1 24.27 13.68 -0.66
C MET A 1 23.99 12.29 -1.22
N PRO A 2 24.27 11.18 -0.51
CA PRO A 2 24.06 9.84 -1.04
C PRO A 2 22.58 9.47 -1.04
N ARG A 3 22.09 9.02 -2.20
CA ARG A 3 20.71 8.56 -2.43
C ARG A 3 20.53 7.16 -1.85
N PHE A 4 19.56 7.00 -0.96
CA PHE A 4 19.16 5.72 -0.36
C PHE A 4 18.67 4.77 -1.47
N THR A 5 19.49 3.79 -1.86
CA THR A 5 19.11 2.71 -2.79
C THR A 5 18.41 1.61 -2.01
N GLY A 6 17.13 1.80 -1.72
CA GLY A 6 16.28 0.72 -1.20
C GLY A 6 16.04 -0.31 -2.30
N LYS A 7 16.78 -1.43 -2.28
CA LYS A 7 16.45 -2.63 -3.07
C LYS A 7 15.00 -3.02 -2.77
N ASN A 8 14.12 -2.91 -3.76
CA ASN A 8 12.77 -3.46 -3.67
C ASN A 8 12.87 -4.98 -3.84
N LYS A 9 12.82 -5.73 -2.74
CA LYS A 9 12.18 -7.06 -2.73
C LYS A 9 10.68 -6.81 -2.73
N GLY A 10 10.14 -6.52 -3.89
CA GLY A 10 8.76 -6.88 -4.21
C GLY A 10 8.85 -8.18 -5.01
N ASP A 11 7.76 -8.93 -5.01
CA ASP A 11 7.53 -10.07 -5.88
C ASP A 11 8.11 -11.40 -5.38
N GLU A 12 7.38 -11.99 -4.44
CA GLU A 12 7.17 -13.43 -4.37
C GLU A 12 5.82 -13.63 -3.66
N THR A 13 4.73 -13.44 -4.40
CA THR A 13 3.42 -13.97 -3.99
C THR A 13 3.46 -15.49 -4.15
N THR A 14 4.20 -16.15 -3.27
CA THR A 14 3.97 -17.56 -2.98
C THR A 14 2.55 -17.64 -2.45
N ILE A 15 1.69 -18.44 -3.09
CA ILE A 15 0.36 -18.73 -2.60
C ILE A 15 0.57 -19.47 -1.27
N LYS A 16 0.54 -18.72 -0.16
CA LYS A 16 0.66 -19.26 1.19
C LYS A 16 -0.72 -19.75 1.61
N ASP A 17 -0.75 -20.94 2.20
CA ASP A 17 -1.93 -21.50 2.82
C ASP A 17 -2.44 -20.58 3.94
N LEU A 18 -3.75 -20.53 4.19
CA LEU A 18 -4.36 -19.62 5.20
C LEU A 18 -3.73 -19.75 6.59
N THR A 19 -3.23 -20.95 6.89
CA THR A 19 -2.58 -21.33 8.15
C THR A 19 -1.17 -20.74 8.32
N GLU A 20 -0.50 -20.36 7.24
CA GLU A 20 0.87 -19.83 7.26
C GLU A 20 0.94 -18.30 7.24
N LEU A 21 -0.20 -17.62 7.07
CA LEU A 21 -0.22 -16.16 7.06
C LEU A 21 0.11 -15.60 8.43
N THR A 22 1.14 -14.76 8.44
CA THR A 22 1.50 -13.92 9.58
C THR A 22 0.38 -12.93 9.89
N HIS A 23 0.33 -12.45 11.14
CA HIS A 23 -0.60 -11.40 11.55
C HIS A 23 -0.52 -10.15 10.66
N GLN A 24 0.70 -9.81 10.21
CA GLN A 24 0.92 -8.68 9.33
C GLN A 24 0.32 -8.91 7.94
N GLU A 25 0.50 -10.10 7.36
CA GLU A 25 -0.11 -10.45 6.07
C GLU A 25 -1.64 -10.46 6.15
N ARG A 26 -2.20 -10.98 7.23
CA ARG A 26 -3.65 -10.95 7.46
C ARG A 26 -4.20 -9.54 7.51
N LEU A 27 -3.51 -8.64 8.22
CA LEU A 27 -3.87 -7.23 8.29
C LEU A 27 -3.80 -6.56 6.90
N VAL A 28 -2.76 -6.83 6.12
CA VAL A 28 -2.61 -6.30 4.76
C VAL A 28 -3.80 -6.67 3.90
N ILE A 29 -4.18 -7.95 3.92
CA ILE A 29 -5.30 -8.46 3.14
C ILE A 29 -6.61 -7.84 3.59
N GLY A 30 -6.86 -7.75 4.90
CA GLY A 30 -8.05 -7.07 5.44
C GLY A 30 -8.12 -5.60 5.04
N LEU A 31 -7.00 -4.88 5.06
CA LEU A 31 -6.93 -3.48 4.61
C LEU A 31 -7.19 -3.35 3.10
N GLU A 32 -6.66 -4.24 2.28
CA GLU A 32 -6.90 -4.27 0.83
C GLU A 32 -8.36 -4.56 0.49
N ARG A 33 -8.99 -5.45 1.26
CA ARG A 33 -10.42 -5.73 1.17
C ARG A 33 -11.25 -4.49 1.49
N ILE A 34 -11.03 -3.85 2.64
CA ILE A 34 -11.74 -2.61 3.03
C ILE A 34 -11.54 -1.51 1.98
N LYS A 35 -10.31 -1.37 1.46
CA LYS A 35 -9.97 -0.42 0.40
C LYS A 35 -10.80 -0.69 -0.86
N SER A 36 -10.92 -1.95 -1.26
CA SER A 36 -11.66 -2.37 -2.45
C SER A 36 -13.17 -2.21 -2.29
N GLU A 37 -13.73 -2.65 -1.16
CA GLU A 37 -15.16 -2.53 -0.85
C GLU A 37 -15.63 -1.06 -0.82
N ARG A 38 -14.77 -0.15 -0.37
CA ARG A 38 -15.10 1.28 -0.22
C ARG A 38 -14.52 2.16 -1.34
N SER A 39 -13.90 1.56 -2.37
CA SER A 39 -13.22 2.28 -3.46
C SER A 39 -12.24 3.37 -3.00
N LEU A 40 -11.53 3.11 -1.90
CA LEU A 40 -10.57 4.05 -1.31
C LEU A 40 -9.18 3.91 -1.94
N LYS A 41 -8.36 4.95 -1.80
CA LYS A 41 -6.92 4.90 -2.14
C LYS A 41 -6.08 4.96 -0.87
N ASN A 42 -4.80 4.63 -0.99
CA ASN A 42 -3.84 4.71 0.13
C ASN A 42 -3.77 6.12 0.74
N LYS A 43 -3.97 7.16 -0.09
CA LYS A 43 -4.04 8.55 0.36
C LYS A 43 -5.25 8.80 1.26
N ASP A 44 -6.40 8.20 0.95
CA ASP A 44 -7.65 8.39 1.72
C ASP A 44 -7.56 7.68 3.07
N LEU A 45 -7.04 6.44 3.08
CA LEU A 45 -6.74 5.71 4.31
C LEU A 45 -5.76 6.48 5.19
N ALA A 46 -4.70 7.03 4.59
CA ALA A 46 -3.73 7.84 5.31
C ALA A 46 -4.35 9.11 5.91
N ALA A 47 -5.21 9.79 5.14
CA ALA A 47 -5.91 11.00 5.60
C ALA A 47 -6.83 10.70 6.79
N MET A 48 -7.61 9.62 6.75
CA MET A 48 -8.48 9.20 7.86
C MET A 48 -7.68 8.90 9.14
N LEU A 49 -6.50 8.31 8.98
CA LEU A 49 -5.61 8.00 10.11
C LEU A 49 -4.71 9.17 10.52
N GLY A 50 -4.73 10.31 9.82
CA GLY A 50 -3.81 11.42 10.06
C GLY A 50 -2.34 11.02 9.93
N VAL A 51 -2.01 10.11 9.01
CA VAL A 51 -0.65 9.66 8.71
C VAL A 51 -0.27 10.03 7.27
N THR A 52 0.99 9.83 6.91
CA THR A 52 1.43 10.06 5.53
C THR A 52 1.01 8.93 4.61
N GLU A 53 0.71 9.24 3.35
CA GLU A 53 0.45 8.23 2.31
C GLU A 53 1.61 7.23 2.17
N GLY A 54 2.85 7.71 2.34
CA GLY A 54 4.04 6.86 2.32
C GLY A 54 4.05 5.82 3.45
N TYR A 55 3.66 6.20 4.66
CA TYR A 55 3.49 5.27 5.78
C TYR A 55 2.41 4.23 5.44
N MET A 56 1.26 4.66 4.95
CA MET A 56 0.16 3.75 4.62
C MET A 56 0.54 2.77 3.51
N SER A 57 1.31 3.24 2.51
CA SER A 57 1.84 2.38 1.46
C SER A 57 2.87 1.38 1.97
N GLN A 58 3.62 1.67 3.03
CA GLN A 58 4.53 0.69 3.64
C GLN A 58 3.74 -0.39 4.39
N VAL A 59 2.71 0.00 5.14
CA VAL A 59 1.83 -0.91 5.88
C VAL A 59 1.10 -1.85 4.92
N ILE A 60 0.44 -1.33 3.88
CA ILE A 60 -0.29 -2.16 2.89
C ILE A 60 0.64 -3.10 2.11
N ARG A 61 1.94 -2.78 2.01
CA ARG A 61 2.93 -3.67 1.37
C ARG A 61 3.56 -4.67 2.34
N GLY A 62 3.08 -4.75 3.59
CA GLY A 62 3.70 -5.59 4.63
C GLY A 62 5.16 -5.21 4.92
N LYS A 63 5.57 -3.97 4.65
CA LYS A 63 6.94 -3.49 4.92
C LYS A 63 7.08 -2.88 6.30
N ARG A 64 5.97 -2.68 7.01
CA ARG A 64 5.95 -2.00 8.29
C ARG A 64 4.79 -2.48 9.14
N ASP A 65 5.12 -2.92 10.35
CA ASP A 65 4.15 -3.23 11.38
C ASP A 65 3.45 -1.97 11.92
N VAL A 66 2.22 -2.16 12.36
CA VAL A 66 1.44 -1.15 13.09
C VAL A 66 1.46 -1.44 14.57
N LYS A 67 1.54 -0.40 15.40
CA LYS A 67 1.39 -0.53 16.85
C LYS A 67 -0.09 -0.72 17.20
N LEU A 68 -0.36 -1.30 18.37
CA LEU A 68 -1.73 -1.48 18.88
C LEU A 68 -2.53 -0.17 18.91
N THR A 69 -1.88 0.96 19.22
CA THR A 69 -2.52 2.28 19.20
C THR A 69 -2.97 2.71 17.80
N MET A 70 -2.22 2.33 16.76
CA MET A 70 -2.60 2.59 15.36
C MET A 70 -3.70 1.62 14.92
N LEU A 71 -3.67 0.38 15.38
CA LEU A 71 -4.72 -0.61 15.12
C LEU A 71 -6.07 -0.16 15.71
N ASP A 72 -6.08 0.31 16.96
CA ASP A 72 -7.28 0.90 17.59
C ASP A 72 -7.77 2.14 16.79
N LYS A 73 -6.85 2.95 16.27
CA LYS A 73 -7.23 4.07 15.39
C LYS A 73 -7.88 3.58 14.09
N MET A 74 -7.37 2.50 13.49
CA MET A 74 -7.92 1.91 12.27
C MET A 74 -9.33 1.39 12.48
N THR A 75 -9.60 0.62 13.54
CA THR A 75 -10.95 0.10 13.82
C THR A 75 -11.96 1.23 14.01
N ARG A 76 -11.59 2.27 14.76
CA ARG A 76 -12.45 3.45 15.00
C ARG A 76 -12.70 4.27 13.73
N GLN A 77 -11.67 4.59 12.96
CA GLN A 77 -11.79 5.46 11.79
C GLN A 77 -12.44 4.75 10.60
N PHE A 78 -12.12 3.47 10.39
CA PHE A 78 -12.70 2.69 9.30
C PHE A 78 -14.08 2.13 9.66
N ARG A 79 -14.49 2.23 10.92
CA ARG A 79 -15.75 1.68 11.47
C ARG A 79 -15.86 0.19 11.18
N VAL A 80 -14.80 -0.53 11.52
CA VAL A 80 -14.68 -1.99 11.35
C VAL A 80 -14.22 -2.62 12.67
N THR A 81 -14.52 -3.89 12.86
CA THR A 81 -14.01 -4.62 14.03
C THR A 81 -12.58 -5.07 13.80
N THR A 82 -11.89 -5.47 14.89
CA THR A 82 -10.58 -6.12 14.77
C THR A 82 -10.70 -7.40 13.94
N SER A 83 -11.79 -8.16 14.09
CA SER A 83 -12.02 -9.36 13.29
C SER A 83 -12.09 -9.06 11.80
N ASP A 84 -12.76 -7.97 11.38
CA ASP A 84 -12.81 -7.58 9.96
C ASP A 84 -11.41 -7.29 9.37
N LEU A 85 -10.46 -6.83 10.19
CA LEU A 85 -9.09 -6.54 9.75
C LEU A 85 -8.22 -7.79 9.61
N PHE A 86 -8.51 -8.87 10.33
CA PHE A 86 -7.67 -10.08 10.35
C PHE A 86 -8.36 -11.34 9.80
N ASN A 87 -9.67 -11.28 9.56
CA ASN A 87 -10.43 -12.40 9.02
C ASN A 87 -10.23 -12.48 7.51
N VAL A 88 -9.24 -13.28 7.12
CA VAL A 88 -8.90 -13.57 5.73
C VAL A 88 -9.65 -14.81 5.27
N SER A 89 -10.40 -14.69 4.17
CA SER A 89 -11.07 -15.80 3.52
C SER A 89 -10.29 -16.26 2.27
N GLU A 90 -10.59 -17.46 1.77
CA GLU A 90 -10.06 -17.94 0.49
C GLU A 90 -10.40 -17.01 -0.69
N ASP A 91 -11.54 -16.30 -0.64
CA ASP A 91 -11.91 -15.31 -1.67
C ASP A 91 -10.89 -14.15 -1.73
N ASP A 92 -10.37 -13.74 -0.59
CA ASP A 92 -9.40 -12.65 -0.50
C ASP A 92 -8.04 -13.06 -1.10
N LEU A 93 -7.68 -14.35 -1.01
CA LEU A 93 -6.48 -14.90 -1.64
C LEU A 93 -6.64 -15.09 -3.16
N ARG A 94 -7.88 -15.31 -3.63
CA ARG A 94 -8.20 -15.49 -5.06
C ARG A 94 -8.28 -14.19 -5.83
N ARG A 95 -8.56 -13.06 -5.16
CA ARG A 95 -8.51 -11.75 -5.80
C ARG A 95 -7.06 -11.44 -6.12
N PRO A 96 -6.67 -11.38 -7.41
CA PRO A 96 -5.32 -10.94 -7.75
C PRO A 96 -5.16 -9.55 -7.17
N LEU A 97 -4.24 -9.39 -6.20
CA LEU A 97 -3.81 -8.09 -5.69
C LEU A 97 -3.51 -7.24 -6.91
N ARG A 98 -4.42 -6.31 -7.22
CA ARG A 98 -4.42 -5.62 -8.50
C ARG A 98 -3.12 -4.84 -8.58
N GLU A 99 -2.17 -5.38 -9.33
CA GLU A 99 -0.82 -4.85 -9.48
C GLU A 99 -0.89 -3.35 -9.78
N GLU A 100 -0.60 -2.51 -8.78
CA GLU A 100 -0.30 -1.09 -8.98
C GLU A 100 1.10 -0.92 -9.61
N SER A 101 1.47 -1.80 -10.53
CA SER A 101 2.68 -1.78 -11.35
C SER A 101 2.66 -0.65 -12.41
N GLY A 102 1.59 0.17 -12.49
CA GLY A 102 1.32 1.00 -13.67
C GLY A 102 1.42 2.54 -13.57
N ARG A 103 1.67 3.19 -12.41
CA ARG A 103 1.48 4.67 -12.31
C ARG A 103 2.67 5.54 -11.91
N ARG A 104 3.89 5.01 -11.87
CA ARG A 104 5.11 5.81 -11.58
C ARG A 104 6.20 5.74 -12.64
N ARG A 105 5.91 5.91 -13.94
CA ARG A 105 6.96 6.14 -14.96
C ARG A 105 6.62 7.12 -16.11
N SER A 106 5.73 8.09 -15.91
CA SER A 106 5.47 9.11 -16.96
C SER A 106 5.41 10.54 -16.42
N LYS A 107 6.49 11.03 -15.77
CA LYS A 107 6.76 12.48 -15.64
C LYS A 107 8.26 12.82 -15.69
N LYS A 108 9.02 12.20 -16.60
CA LYS A 108 10.36 12.66 -16.94
C LYS A 108 10.56 12.70 -18.46
N LYS A 109 9.69 13.46 -19.14
CA LYS A 109 9.88 13.97 -20.51
C LYS A 109 9.15 15.31 -20.62
N MET A 110 9.81 16.39 -20.18
CA MET A 110 9.58 17.79 -20.59
C MET A 110 10.41 18.70 -19.68
N ALA A 111 11.73 18.72 -19.86
CA ALA A 111 12.59 19.78 -19.34
C ALA A 111 13.90 19.88 -20.14
N GLU A 112 13.87 19.52 -21.42
CA GLU A 112 15.03 19.69 -22.30
C GLU A 112 14.53 19.91 -23.73
N ARG A 113 13.96 21.09 -23.97
CA ARG A 113 13.66 21.60 -25.31
C ARG A 113 13.37 23.10 -25.33
N HIS A 114 14.12 23.90 -24.57
CA HIS A 114 14.13 25.36 -24.72
C HIS A 114 15.49 25.92 -24.33
N LEU A 115 16.51 25.67 -25.16
CA LEU A 115 17.75 26.46 -25.26
C LEU A 115 18.57 25.93 -26.45
N ALA A 116 18.00 26.06 -27.64
CA ALA A 116 18.73 25.89 -28.91
C ALA A 116 18.05 26.74 -29.99
N HIS A 117 17.91 28.04 -29.71
CA HIS A 117 17.75 29.07 -30.73
C HIS A 117 18.13 30.42 -30.12
N ALA A 118 19.43 30.59 -29.86
CA ALA A 118 20.04 31.89 -29.59
C ALA A 118 21.56 31.72 -29.71
N HIS A 119 22.05 31.56 -30.95
CA HIS A 119 23.26 32.26 -31.32
C HIS A 119 23.25 32.50 -32.83
N GLU A 120 23.45 33.78 -33.12
CA GLU A 120 23.75 34.44 -34.38
C GLU A 120 24.93 33.80 -35.11
#